data_AF-A0A1S3WZ79-F1
#
_entry.id   AF-A0A1S3WZ79-F1
#
_cell.length_a   1.000
_cell.length_b   1.000
_cell.length_c   1.000
_cell.angle_alpha   90.00
_cell.angle_beta   90.00
_cell.angle_gamma   90.00
#
_symmetry.space_group_name_H-M   'P 1'
#
loop_
_entity.id
_entity.type
_entity.pdbx_description
1 polymer ?
#
loop_
_entity_poly.entity_id
_entity_poly.type
_entity_poly.pdbx_seq_one_letter_code
_entity_poly.pdbx_strand_id
1 'polypeptide(L)'
;MDGCTLESEEEKKVVKCLEAAIRRRISEGFSLELCAKDRIGLLSEVTRVLRENGLSVTRAGVTTIGEKAKNVFYVRDASGNPVEMKTIERLREEIGQTMMLNVKKAPASAKVPETGGLAKTSFFFGGLLEMFRT
;
A
#
# COMPACT_ATOMS: atom_id res chain seq x y z
N MET A 1 32.80 25.29 -4.96
CA MET A 1 32.27 25.66 -3.62
C MET A 1 31.22 26.73 -3.85
N ASP A 2 29.93 26.56 -3.58
CA ASP A 2 29.17 25.45 -3.04
C ASP A 2 27.80 25.44 -3.73
N GLY A 3 27.47 24.36 -4.43
CA GLY A 3 26.20 24.17 -5.13
C GLY A 3 25.07 23.79 -4.17
N CYS A 4 24.88 24.59 -3.12
CA CYS A 4 23.80 24.44 -2.16
C CYS A 4 22.83 25.61 -2.32
N THR A 5 21.70 25.36 -2.96
CA THR A 5 20.62 26.33 -3.20
C THR A 5 19.35 25.45 -3.21
N LEU A 6 18.38 25.51 -2.31
CA LEU A 6 18.09 26.31 -1.12
C LEU A 6 17.25 25.43 -0.18
N GLU A 7 17.42 25.47 1.14
CA GLU A 7 16.36 24.99 2.06
C GLU A 7 15.18 25.98 2.12
N SER A 8 14.69 26.44 0.96
CA SER A 8 13.58 27.38 0.85
C SER A 8 12.32 26.75 1.45
N GLU A 9 11.53 27.56 2.17
CA GLU A 9 10.22 27.16 2.71
C GLU A 9 9.29 26.58 1.64
N GLU A 10 9.45 27.01 0.39
CA GLU A 10 8.68 26.53 -0.76
C GLU A 10 9.08 25.11 -1.16
N GLU A 11 10.38 24.82 -1.20
CA GLU A 11 10.90 23.47 -1.48
C GLU A 11 10.49 22.48 -0.38
N LYS A 12 10.56 22.90 0.90
CA LYS A 12 10.08 22.10 2.04
C LYS A 12 8.59 21.80 1.94
N LYS A 13 7.77 22.75 1.49
CA LYS A 13 6.33 22.55 1.25
C LYS A 13 6.09 21.54 0.14
N VAL A 14 6.82 21.62 -0.98
CA VAL A 14 6.71 20.66 -2.09
C VAL A 14 7.04 19.25 -1.62
N VAL A 15 8.16 19.07 -0.89
CA VAL A 15 8.56 17.78 -0.33
C VAL A 15 7.47 17.23 0.61
N LYS A 16 6.96 18.05 1.54
CA LYS A 16 5.89 17.64 2.47
C LYS A 16 4.60 17.28 1.75
N CYS A 17 4.22 18.01 0.70
CA CYS A 17 3.06 17.73 -0.13
C CYS A 17 3.21 16.40 -0.88
N LEU A 18 4.37 16.13 -1.46
CA LEU A 18 4.69 14.85 -2.13
C LEU A 18 4.64 13.69 -1.14
N GLU A 19 5.27 13.83 0.03
CA GLU A 19 5.24 12.82 1.08
C GLU A 19 3.79 12.52 1.52
N ALA A 20 2.99 13.56 1.73
CA ALA A 20 1.60 13.40 2.12
C ALA A 20 0.73 12.81 0.98
N ALA A 21 1.02 13.12 -0.28
CA ALA A 21 0.33 12.54 -1.44
C ALA A 21 0.64 11.04 -1.57
N ILE A 22 1.90 10.64 -1.37
CA ILE A 22 2.32 9.23 -1.34
C ILE A 22 1.61 8.51 -0.18
N ARG A 23 1.63 9.08 1.02
CA ARG A 23 0.94 8.51 2.19
C ARG A 23 -0.56 8.32 1.96
N ARG A 24 -1.25 9.31 1.38
CA ARG A 24 -2.69 9.21 1.07
C ARG A 24 -3.00 8.11 0.05
N ARG A 25 -2.06 7.79 -0.84
CA ARG A 25 -2.23 6.75 -1.86
C ARG A 25 -1.93 5.34 -1.33
N ILE A 26 -1.16 5.22 -0.25
CA ILE A 26 -0.87 3.96 0.42
C ILE A 26 -1.97 3.71 1.46
N SER A 27 -2.98 2.95 1.06
CA SER A 27 -4.07 2.55 1.95
C SER A 27 -3.59 1.58 3.04
N GLU A 28 -4.09 1.76 4.25
CA GLU A 28 -3.94 0.77 5.33
C GLU A 28 -4.53 -0.59 4.91
N GLY A 29 -3.85 -1.69 5.24
CA GLY A 29 -4.24 -3.03 4.81
C GLY A 29 -3.44 -4.12 5.50
N PHE A 30 -3.48 -5.34 4.95
CA PHE A 30 -2.66 -6.45 5.41
C PHE A 30 -1.65 -6.84 4.34
N SER A 31 -0.44 -7.22 4.76
CA SER A 31 0.53 -7.87 3.90
C SER A 31 0.57 -9.36 4.20
N LEU A 32 0.30 -10.16 3.16
CA LEU A 32 0.39 -11.62 3.17
C LEU A 32 1.73 -12.00 2.54
N GLU A 33 2.62 -12.56 3.35
CA GLU A 33 3.90 -13.09 2.91
C GLU A 33 3.76 -14.61 2.71
N LEU A 34 3.98 -15.07 1.49
CA LEU A 34 3.85 -16.45 1.08
C LEU A 34 5.19 -17.00 0.64
N CYS A 35 5.53 -18.20 1.12
CA CYS A 35 6.72 -18.94 0.72
C CYS A 35 6.35 -20.37 0.34
N ALA A 36 6.66 -20.75 -0.91
CA ALA A 36 6.35 -22.07 -1.45
C ALA A 36 7.40 -22.50 -2.48
N LYS A 37 7.40 -23.79 -2.86
CA LYS A 37 8.12 -24.24 -4.04
C LYS A 37 7.50 -23.59 -5.28
N ASP A 38 8.34 -22.97 -6.11
CA ASP A 38 7.89 -22.33 -7.33
C ASP A 38 7.44 -23.40 -8.33
N ARG A 39 6.22 -23.22 -8.85
CA ARG A 39 5.58 -24.14 -9.79
C ARG A 39 4.62 -23.39 -10.67
N ILE A 40 4.41 -23.92 -11.87
CA ILE A 40 3.39 -23.41 -12.78
C ILE A 40 2.04 -23.45 -12.08
N GLY A 41 1.31 -22.33 -12.14
CA GLY A 41 -0.02 -22.19 -11.54
C GLY A 41 -0.04 -21.70 -10.09
N LEU A 42 1.10 -21.60 -9.40
CA LEU A 42 1.16 -21.16 -7.99
C LEU A 42 0.46 -19.81 -7.76
N LEU A 43 0.80 -18.80 -8.56
CA LEU A 43 0.19 -17.47 -8.43
C LEU A 43 -1.30 -17.47 -8.81
N SER A 44 -1.70 -18.33 -9.76
CA SER A 44 -3.11 -18.48 -10.13
C SER A 44 -3.92 -19.05 -8.98
N GLU A 45 -3.38 -20.06 -8.29
CA GLU A 45 -3.99 -20.67 -7.12
C GLU A 45 -4.11 -19.66 -5.96
N VAL A 46 -3.02 -18.96 -5.64
CA VAL A 46 -3.02 -17.93 -4.59
C VAL A 46 -4.02 -16.82 -4.88
N THR A 47 -3.99 -16.24 -6.08
CA THR A 47 -4.90 -15.13 -6.43
C THR A 47 -6.35 -15.58 -6.52
N ARG A 48 -6.61 -16.86 -6.82
CA ARG A 48 -7.95 -17.43 -6.74
C ARG A 48 -8.46 -17.49 -5.30
N VAL A 49 -7.66 -18.03 -4.37
CA VAL A 49 -8.03 -18.10 -2.94
C VAL A 49 -8.31 -16.70 -2.37
N LEU A 50 -7.47 -15.72 -2.70
CA LEU A 50 -7.68 -14.33 -2.27
C LEU A 50 -9.03 -13.79 -2.77
N ARG A 51 -9.37 -14.03 -4.04
CA ARG A 51 -10.62 -13.59 -4.64
C ARG A 51 -11.84 -14.28 -4.03
N GLU A 52 -11.77 -15.59 -3.82
CA GLU A 52 -12.85 -16.38 -3.22
C GLU A 52 -13.12 -15.95 -1.77
N ASN A 53 -12.10 -15.44 -1.07
CA ASN A 53 -12.23 -14.84 0.26
C ASN A 53 -12.64 -13.36 0.26
N GLY A 54 -13.00 -12.79 -0.90
CA GLY A 54 -13.46 -11.40 -1.01
C GLY A 54 -12.33 -10.38 -0.84
N LEU A 55 -11.08 -10.76 -1.13
CA LEU A 55 -9.92 -9.88 -1.01
C LEU A 55 -9.48 -9.34 -2.37
N SER A 56 -9.09 -8.07 -2.36
CA SER A 56 -8.51 -7.37 -3.50
C SER A 56 -7.03 -7.08 -3.26
N VAL A 57 -6.19 -7.39 -4.25
CA VAL A 57 -4.75 -7.14 -4.21
C VAL A 57 -4.48 -5.71 -4.69
N THR A 58 -3.94 -4.88 -3.80
CA THR A 58 -3.56 -3.49 -4.10
C THR A 58 -2.13 -3.36 -4.62
N ARG A 59 -1.25 -4.25 -4.15
CA ARG A 59 0.16 -4.33 -4.57
C ARG A 59 0.64 -5.75 -4.38
N ALA A 60 1.54 -6.21 -5.26
CA ALA A 60 2.22 -7.47 -5.10
C ALA A 60 3.72 -7.30 -5.36
N GLY A 61 4.53 -7.99 -4.57
CA GLY A 61 5.94 -8.24 -4.86
C GLY A 61 6.11 -9.75 -5.04
N VAL A 62 6.61 -10.17 -6.19
CA VAL A 62 6.81 -11.58 -6.53
C VAL A 62 8.29 -11.77 -6.82
N THR A 63 8.92 -12.75 -6.19
CA THR A 63 10.34 -13.02 -6.40
C THR A 63 10.58 -14.51 -6.26
N THR A 64 11.35 -15.08 -7.18
CA THR A 64 11.81 -16.46 -7.11
C THR A 64 13.28 -16.48 -6.77
N ILE A 65 13.65 -17.26 -5.75
CA ILE A 65 15.03 -17.46 -5.31
C ILE A 65 15.31 -18.97 -5.34
N GLY A 66 16.12 -19.41 -6.31
CA GLY A 66 16.31 -20.83 -6.59
C GLY A 66 14.98 -21.48 -6.97
N GLU A 67 14.57 -22.51 -6.23
CA GLU A 67 13.30 -23.22 -6.44
C GLU A 67 12.14 -22.68 -5.57
N LYS A 68 12.34 -21.60 -4.81
CA LYS A 68 11.33 -21.06 -3.90
C LYS A 68 10.77 -19.74 -4.41
N ALA A 69 9.45 -19.67 -4.52
CA ALA A 69 8.73 -18.43 -4.71
C ALA A 69 8.48 -17.76 -3.35
N LYS A 70 8.85 -16.50 -3.26
CA LYS A 70 8.60 -15.63 -2.10
C LYS A 70 7.76 -14.44 -2.57
N ASN A 71 6.50 -14.43 -2.17
CA ASN A 71 5.52 -13.47 -2.63
C ASN A 71 5.01 -12.63 -1.45
N VAL A 72 4.78 -11.35 -1.69
CA VAL A 72 4.18 -10.42 -0.73
C VAL A 72 2.98 -9.77 -1.40
N PHE A 73 1.78 -10.00 -0.87
CA PHE A 73 0.54 -9.41 -1.36
C PHE A 73 -0.01 -8.42 -0.35
N TYR A 74 -0.26 -7.19 -0.78
CA TYR A 74 -0.93 -6.17 0.01
C TYR A 74 -2.42 -6.22 -0.32
N VAL A 75 -3.23 -6.63 0.63
CA VAL A 75 -4.66 -6.92 0.43
C VAL A 75 -5.56 -5.99 1.22
N ARG A 76 -6.74 -5.75 0.64
CA ARG A 76 -7.90 -5.12 1.27
C ARG A 76 -9.15 -5.95 0.99
N ASP A 77 -10.23 -5.64 1.69
CA ASP A 77 -11.55 -6.13 1.31
C ASP A 77 -11.90 -5.67 -0.12
N ALA A 78 -12.74 -6.41 -0.84
CA ALA A 78 -13.30 -6.03 -2.14
C ALA A 78 -13.92 -4.62 -2.15
N SER A 79 -14.44 -4.16 -1.02
CA SER A 79 -15.01 -2.82 -0.82
C SER A 79 -13.95 -1.73 -0.59
N GLY A 80 -12.67 -2.09 -0.50
CA GLY A 80 -11.56 -1.17 -0.21
C GLY A 80 -11.33 -0.89 1.27
N ASN A 81 -12.06 -1.58 2.16
CA ASN A 81 -11.95 -1.48 3.61
C ASN A 81 -10.81 -2.36 4.17
N PRO A 82 -10.38 -2.13 5.42
CA PRO A 82 -9.49 -3.03 6.13
C PRO A 82 -10.07 -4.46 6.21
N VAL A 83 -9.22 -5.47 6.11
CA VAL A 83 -9.64 -6.88 6.15
C VAL A 83 -10.06 -7.28 7.57
N GLU A 84 -11.17 -7.99 7.70
CA GLU A 84 -11.62 -8.53 8.98
C GLU A 84 -10.72 -9.68 9.46
N MET A 85 -10.50 -9.78 10.78
CA MET A 85 -9.70 -10.84 11.40
C MET A 85 -10.20 -12.25 11.05
N LYS A 86 -11.53 -12.43 10.96
CA LYS A 86 -12.15 -13.72 10.58
C LYS A 86 -11.72 -14.19 9.19
N THR A 87 -11.58 -13.27 8.24
CA THR A 87 -11.10 -13.59 6.90
C THR A 87 -9.63 -13.95 6.91
N ILE A 88 -8.83 -13.28 7.75
CA ILE A 88 -7.42 -13.65 7.95
C ILE A 88 -7.28 -15.05 8.52
N GLU A 89 -8.12 -15.45 9.49
CA GLU A 89 -8.11 -16.80 10.05
C GLU A 89 -8.46 -17.86 9.00
N ARG A 90 -9.52 -17.65 8.21
CA ARG A 90 -9.87 -18.53 7.08
C ARG A 90 -8.74 -18.70 6.08
N LEU A 91 -8.06 -17.61 5.70
CA LEU A 91 -6.91 -17.68 4.81
C LEU A 91 -5.75 -18.51 5.39
N ARG A 92 -5.53 -18.45 6.71
CA ARG A 92 -4.49 -19.23 7.37
C ARG A 92 -4.81 -20.72 7.32
N GLU A 93 -6.09 -21.09 7.44
CA GLU A 93 -6.53 -22.47 7.33
C GLU A 93 -6.42 -22.98 5.88
N GLU A 94 -6.87 -22.19 4.91
CA GLU A 94 -6.93 -22.60 3.50
C GLU A 94 -5.55 -22.61 2.84
N ILE A 95 -4.79 -21.51 2.95
CA ILE A 95 -3.47 -21.39 2.32
C ILE A 95 -2.39 -22.10 3.13
N GLY A 96 -2.51 -22.09 4.46
CA GLY A 96 -1.52 -22.67 5.37
C GLY A 96 -1.36 -24.18 5.23
N GLN A 97 -2.36 -24.88 4.69
CA GLN A 97 -2.27 -26.31 4.37
C GLN A 97 -1.36 -26.59 3.18
N THR A 98 -1.30 -25.68 2.21
CA THR A 98 -0.58 -25.88 0.94
C THR A 98 0.78 -25.17 0.93
N MET A 99 0.92 -24.06 1.65
CA MET A 99 2.14 -23.26 1.68
C MET A 99 2.30 -22.44 2.97
N MET A 100 3.52 -21.99 3.24
CA MET A 100 3.78 -21.16 4.41
C MET A 100 3.22 -19.75 4.20
N LEU A 101 2.23 -19.37 5.01
CA LEU A 101 1.64 -18.04 5.04
C LEU A 101 1.97 -17.32 6.34
N ASN A 102 2.50 -16.10 6.20
CA ASN A 102 2.68 -15.18 7.30
C ASN A 102 1.87 -13.90 7.05
N VAL A 103 1.11 -13.47 8.05
CA VAL A 103 0.23 -12.30 7.95
C VAL A 103 0.76 -11.20 8.83
N LYS A 104 1.02 -10.04 8.24
CA LYS A 104 1.39 -8.83 8.98
C LYS A 104 0.38 -7.73 8.69
N LYS A 105 0.04 -6.95 9.72
CA LYS A 105 -0.66 -5.68 9.49
C LYS A 105 0.29 -4.80 8.68
N ALA A 106 -0.12 -4.37 7.49
CA ALA A 106 0.71 -3.46 6.72
C ALA A 106 0.81 -2.16 7.53
N PRO A 107 2.01 -1.56 7.63
CA PRO A 107 2.15 -0.33 8.38
C PRO A 107 1.24 0.73 7.74
N ALA A 108 0.25 1.19 8.52
CA ALA A 108 -0.28 2.53 8.32
C ALA A 108 0.94 3.45 8.44
N SER A 109 1.25 4.22 7.40
CA SER A 109 2.41 5.12 7.43
C SER A 109 2.36 5.91 8.74
N ALA A 110 3.41 5.79 9.56
CA ALA A 110 3.46 6.30 10.92
C ALA A 110 2.96 7.74 10.98
N LYS A 111 2.04 8.04 11.92
CA LYS A 111 1.63 9.41 12.21
C LYS A 111 2.87 10.21 12.61
N VAL A 112 3.23 11.20 11.81
CA VAL A 112 4.07 12.30 12.28
C VAL A 112 3.23 13.08 13.31
N PRO A 113 3.76 13.44 14.49
CA PRO A 113 3.01 14.24 15.44
C PRO A 113 2.70 15.59 14.80
N GLU A 114 1.42 15.87 14.63
CA GLU A 114 0.89 17.18 14.27
C GLU A 114 1.14 18.12 15.47
N THR A 115 2.24 18.88 15.45
CA THR A 115 2.34 20.09 16.27
C THR A 115 1.35 21.09 15.69
N GLY A 116 0.19 21.18 16.34
CA GLY A 116 -0.90 22.05 15.96
C GLY A 116 -0.51 23.53 15.98
N GLY A 117 -0.61 24.16 14.81
CA GLY A 117 -0.63 25.60 14.61
C GLY A 117 -1.62 25.91 13.50
N LEU A 118 -2.82 26.30 13.91
CA LEU A 118 -4.02 26.64 13.15
C LEU A 118 -3.77 27.56 11.93
N ALA A 119 -4.24 27.18 10.74
CA ALA A 119 -4.89 28.09 9.79
C ALA A 119 -5.63 27.32 8.67
N LYS A 120 -6.94 27.50 8.61
CA LYS A 120 -7.82 27.04 7.54
C LYS A 120 -7.47 27.76 6.23
N THR A 121 -7.20 27.01 5.16
CA THR A 121 -7.67 27.38 3.80
C THR A 121 -7.98 26.10 3.03
N SER A 122 -9.24 25.94 2.70
CA SER A 122 -9.78 24.92 1.80
C SER A 122 -9.24 25.15 0.38
N PHE A 123 -8.46 24.22 -0.16
CA PHE A 123 -8.10 24.25 -1.57
C PHE A 123 -9.29 23.74 -2.40
N PHE A 124 -10.04 24.68 -2.97
CA PHE A 124 -10.96 24.43 -4.07
C PHE A 124 -10.13 24.29 -5.37
N PHE A 125 -10.38 23.22 -6.13
CA PHE A 125 -9.78 22.89 -7.43
C PHE A 125 -10.17 23.86 -8.58
N GLY A 126 -10.54 25.11 -8.27
CA GLY A 126 -11.12 26.06 -9.23
C GLY A 126 -10.13 26.98 -9.96
N GLY A 127 -8.86 27.07 -9.53
CA GLY A 127 -7.93 28.07 -10.07
C GLY A 127 -7.04 27.63 -11.25
N LEU A 128 -7.15 26.39 -11.73
CA LEU A 128 -6.16 25.82 -12.68
C LEU A 128 -6.59 25.88 -14.15
N LEU A 129 -7.74 26.48 -14.50
CA LEU A 129 -8.23 26.50 -15.90
C LEU A 129 -8.38 27.90 -16.51
N GLU A 130 -7.94 28.96 -15.85
CA GLU A 130 -8.08 30.34 -16.35
C GLU A 130 -6.79 30.95 -16.91
N MET A 131 -5.78 30.14 -17.21
CA MET A 131 -4.56 30.61 -17.90
C MET A 131 -4.52 30.28 -19.40
N PHE A 132 -5.62 29.75 -19.98
CA PHE A 132 -5.74 29.45 -21.41
C PHE A 132 -6.97 30.10 -22.09
N ARG A 133 -7.49 31.21 -21.54
CA ARG A 133 -8.46 32.03 -22.27
C ARG A 133 -8.06 33.51 -22.25
N THR A 134 -7.60 33.93 -23.42
CA THR A 134 -7.33 35.30 -23.92
C THR A 134 -5.92 35.80 -23.71
#